data_AF-S2DZC0-F1
#
_entry.id   AF-S2DZC0-F1
#
_cell.length_a   1.000
_cell.length_b   1.000
_cell.length_c   1.000
_cell.angle_alpha   90.00
_cell.angle_beta   90.00
_cell.angle_gamma   90.00
#
_symmetry.space_group_name_H-M   'P 1'
#
loop_
_entity.id
_entity.type
_entity.pdbx_description
1 polymer ?
#
loop_
_entity_poly.entity_id
_entity_poly.type
_entity_poly.pdbx_seq_one_letter_code
_entity_poly.pdbx_strand_id
1 'polypeptide(L)'
;MKRILPILLFGFLMSSALYAQRVENFELNDILTGGSFELTGHGDQKAIVVIFTSLNCPFSKLYEERIVSLHKQFSDQGVKIILVNPHYGLEEGESQDEHKERASAKGIELAFLDDSQKEVTRMFSATKLPEAVVVTPSQTGFSIVYRGAIDNNPQVASNANMKYLENALTAILNRRNPSPASSRPVGCNIKMDLR
;
A
#
# COMPACT_ATOMS: atom_id res chain seq x y z
N MET A 1 28.99 53.98 29.04
CA MET A 1 29.46 52.77 28.34
C MET A 1 28.44 51.65 28.56
N LYS A 2 27.50 51.44 27.63
CA LYS A 2 26.50 50.36 27.71
C LYS A 2 27.09 49.10 27.08
N ARG A 3 27.30 48.05 27.87
CA ARG A 3 27.76 46.74 27.41
C ARG A 3 26.56 45.98 26.84
N ILE A 4 26.57 45.72 25.54
CA ILE A 4 25.59 44.86 24.87
C ILE A 4 26.14 43.43 24.95
N LEU A 5 25.44 42.56 25.68
CA LEU A 5 25.75 41.14 25.78
C LEU A 5 25.11 40.42 24.57
N PRO A 6 25.86 39.60 23.80
CA PRO A 6 25.30 38.93 22.65
C PRO A 6 24.47 37.74 23.12
N ILE A 7 23.18 37.76 22.80
CA ILE A 7 22.29 36.61 22.98
C ILE A 7 22.65 35.60 21.88
N LEU A 8 23.36 34.55 22.26
CA LEU A 8 23.59 33.38 21.41
C LEU A 8 22.23 32.70 21.19
N LEU A 9 21.64 32.97 20.02
CA LEU A 9 20.44 32.30 19.54
C LEU A 9 20.83 30.86 19.17
N PHE A 10 20.72 29.94 20.13
CA PHE A 10 20.90 28.51 19.89
C PHE A 10 19.71 28.05 19.04
N GLY A 11 19.90 28.04 17.72
CA GLY A 11 18.91 27.53 16.77
C GLY A 11 18.63 26.07 17.07
N PHE A 12 17.47 25.81 17.69
CA PHE A 12 16.97 24.46 17.87
C PHE A 12 16.60 23.93 16.48
N LEU A 13 17.51 23.16 15.86
CA LEU A 13 17.19 22.32 14.72
C LEU A 13 16.15 21.30 15.22
N MET A 14 14.87 21.62 15.06
CA MET A 14 13.79 20.64 15.07
C MET A 14 14.04 19.72 13.89
N SER A 15 14.87 18.70 14.10
CA SER A 15 14.92 17.55 13.22
C SER A 15 13.52 16.95 13.30
N SER A 16 12.71 17.19 12.26
CA SER A 16 11.44 16.52 12.08
C SER A 16 11.75 15.04 11.90
N ALA A 17 11.87 14.32 13.00
CA ALA A 17 11.84 12.88 12.99
C ALA A 17 10.51 12.51 12.32
N LEU A 18 10.60 12.04 11.08
CA LEU A 18 9.49 11.44 10.37
C LEU A 18 8.90 10.41 11.34
N TYR A 19 7.70 10.66 11.82
CA TYR A 19 6.91 9.66 12.54
C TYR A 19 6.60 8.54 11.54
N ALA A 20 7.51 7.59 11.40
CA ALA A 20 7.26 6.37 10.69
C ALA A 20 6.18 5.63 11.48
N GLN A 21 4.95 5.63 10.98
CA GLN A 21 3.84 4.94 11.62
C GLN A 21 4.16 3.46 11.65
N ARG A 22 4.31 2.91 12.85
CA ARG A 22 4.57 1.49 13.07
C ARG A 22 3.33 0.68 12.66
N VAL A 23 3.59 -0.50 12.13
CA VAL A 23 2.55 -1.45 11.71
C VAL A 23 2.66 -2.69 12.59
N GLU A 24 1.54 -3.08 13.20
CA GLU A 24 1.43 -4.32 13.95
C GLU A 24 1.47 -5.52 13.01
N ASN A 25 1.81 -6.70 13.53
CA ASN A 25 1.71 -7.90 12.72
C ASN A 25 0.25 -8.20 12.38
N PHE A 26 0.02 -8.81 11.22
CA PHE A 26 -1.28 -9.36 10.85
C PHE A 26 -1.07 -10.66 10.08
N GLU A 27 -2.11 -11.50 10.12
CA GLU A 27 -2.17 -12.74 9.37
C GLU A 27 -3.53 -12.83 8.67
N LEU A 28 -3.54 -13.01 7.35
CA LEU A 28 -4.76 -13.16 6.55
C LEU A 28 -4.65 -14.36 5.61
N ASN A 29 -5.79 -14.96 5.29
CA ASN A 29 -5.87 -16.04 4.32
C ASN A 29 -5.78 -15.50 2.89
N ASP A 30 -5.01 -16.16 2.05
CA ASP A 30 -4.98 -15.94 0.60
C ASP A 30 -6.17 -16.66 -0.05
N ILE A 31 -7.07 -15.88 -0.65
CA ILE A 31 -8.29 -16.34 -1.32
C ILE A 31 -7.97 -17.32 -2.45
N LEU A 32 -6.86 -17.10 -3.16
CA LEU A 32 -6.53 -17.87 -4.36
C LEU A 32 -5.96 -19.25 -4.02
N THR A 33 -5.09 -19.32 -3.02
CA THR A 33 -4.34 -20.54 -2.67
C THR A 33 -4.85 -21.24 -1.42
N GLY A 34 -5.60 -20.54 -0.55
CA GLY A 34 -5.96 -21.02 0.79
C GLY A 34 -4.81 -21.00 1.80
N GLY A 35 -3.62 -20.52 1.39
CA GLY A 35 -2.48 -20.34 2.29
C GLY A 35 -2.66 -19.15 3.22
N SER A 36 -1.75 -19.01 4.19
CA SER A 36 -1.71 -17.85 5.08
C SER A 36 -0.60 -16.89 4.68
N PHE A 37 -0.87 -15.59 4.78
CA PHE A 37 0.11 -14.52 4.66
C PHE A 37 0.27 -13.81 6.00
N GLU A 38 1.50 -13.81 6.54
CA GLU A 38 1.85 -13.11 7.77
C GLU A 38 2.86 -11.99 7.47
N LEU A 39 2.60 -10.76 7.92
CA LEU A 39 3.47 -9.61 7.64
C LEU A 39 4.90 -9.84 8.14
N THR A 40 5.07 -10.34 9.37
CA THR A 40 6.41 -10.57 9.95
C THR A 40 7.20 -11.69 9.28
N GLY A 41 6.54 -12.58 8.53
CA GLY A 41 7.21 -13.60 7.70
C GLY A 41 8.01 -13.04 6.53
N HIS A 42 7.89 -11.73 6.24
CA HIS A 42 8.50 -11.07 5.08
C HIS A 42 9.53 -9.99 5.44
N GLY A 43 10.21 -10.14 6.59
CA GLY A 43 11.24 -9.20 7.06
C GLY A 43 12.50 -9.13 6.17
N ASP A 44 12.67 -10.09 5.26
CA ASP A 44 13.74 -10.14 4.25
C ASP A 44 13.48 -9.20 3.04
N GLN A 45 12.22 -8.79 2.84
CA GLN A 45 11.83 -7.91 1.76
C GLN A 45 12.25 -6.46 2.04
N LYS A 46 12.73 -5.75 1.02
CA LYS A 46 13.05 -4.32 1.14
C LYS A 46 11.80 -3.47 1.30
N ALA A 47 10.69 -3.90 0.69
CA ALA A 47 9.39 -3.26 0.81
C ALA A 47 8.26 -4.27 0.62
N ILE A 48 7.15 -4.04 1.31
CA ILE A 48 5.89 -4.74 1.09
C ILE A 48 4.84 -3.69 0.72
N VAL A 49 4.16 -3.88 -0.40
CA VAL A 49 3.09 -3.02 -0.89
C VAL A 49 1.76 -3.70 -0.61
N VAL A 50 0.95 -3.07 0.24
CA VAL A 50 -0.42 -3.47 0.55
C VAL A 50 -1.35 -2.64 -0.32
N ILE A 51 -2.04 -3.27 -1.27
CA ILE A 51 -3.02 -2.58 -2.12
C ILE A 51 -4.42 -3.05 -1.72
N PHE A 52 -5.18 -2.14 -1.13
CA PHE A 52 -6.60 -2.35 -0.84
C PHE A 52 -7.37 -2.31 -2.16
N THR A 53 -8.12 -3.36 -2.47
CA THR A 53 -8.83 -3.51 -3.74
C THR A 53 -10.10 -4.35 -3.57
N SER A 54 -10.89 -4.47 -4.63
CA SER A 54 -12.14 -5.25 -4.66
C SER A 54 -12.48 -5.53 -6.12
N LEU A 55 -13.12 -6.67 -6.39
CA LEU A 55 -13.62 -7.02 -7.72
C LEU A 55 -14.82 -6.17 -8.13
N ASN A 56 -15.55 -5.60 -7.18
CA ASN A 56 -16.72 -4.76 -7.45
C ASN A 56 -16.42 -3.28 -7.68
N CYS A 57 -15.24 -2.79 -7.29
CA CYS A 57 -14.92 -1.38 -7.51
C CYS A 57 -14.46 -1.11 -8.97
N PRO A 58 -15.14 -0.23 -9.74
CA PRO A 58 -14.73 0.10 -11.10
C PRO A 58 -13.34 0.73 -11.17
N PHE A 59 -12.94 1.50 -10.16
CA PHE A 59 -11.59 2.07 -10.10
C PHE A 59 -10.53 0.98 -9.94
N SER A 60 -10.77 -0.01 -9.08
CA SER A 60 -9.83 -1.13 -8.88
C SER A 60 -9.60 -1.89 -10.18
N LYS A 61 -10.66 -2.16 -10.94
CA LYS A 61 -10.59 -2.82 -12.25
C LYS A 61 -9.66 -2.09 -13.23
N LEU A 62 -9.65 -0.76 -13.20
CA LEU A 62 -8.78 0.06 -14.07
C LEU A 62 -7.29 -0.09 -13.74
N TYR A 63 -6.94 -0.54 -12.53
CA TYR A 63 -5.55 -0.65 -12.08
C TYR A 63 -4.97 -2.06 -12.14
N GLU A 64 -5.75 -3.10 -12.42
CA GLU A 64 -5.30 -4.51 -12.39
C GLU A 64 -4.03 -4.74 -13.23
N GLU A 65 -4.03 -4.31 -14.50
CA GLU A 65 -2.89 -4.48 -15.40
C GLU A 65 -1.67 -3.67 -14.96
N ARG A 66 -1.90 -2.47 -14.40
CA ARG A 66 -0.83 -1.63 -13.84
C ARG A 66 -0.19 -2.27 -12.62
N ILE A 67 -0.99 -2.87 -11.75
CA ILE A 67 -0.52 -3.57 -10.56
C ILE A 67 0.31 -4.80 -10.95
N VAL A 68 -0.16 -5.58 -11.94
CA VAL A 68 0.62 -6.71 -12.48
C VAL A 68 1.94 -6.22 -13.10
N SER A 69 1.93 -5.10 -13.82
CA SER A 69 3.15 -4.50 -14.37
C SER A 69 4.13 -4.06 -13.27
N LEU A 70 3.65 -3.43 -12.20
CA LEU A 70 4.47 -3.04 -11.05
C LEU A 70 5.07 -4.27 -10.37
N HIS A 71 4.28 -5.34 -10.22
CA HIS A 71 4.79 -6.58 -9.66
C HIS A 71 5.96 -7.13 -10.48
N LYS A 72 5.77 -7.29 -11.79
CA LYS A 72 6.82 -7.77 -12.71
C LYS A 72 8.07 -6.89 -12.68
N GLN A 73 7.89 -5.58 -12.51
CA GLN A 73 9.01 -4.64 -12.46
C GLN A 73 9.83 -4.75 -11.17
N PHE A 74 9.18 -5.00 -10.02
CA PHE A 74 9.81 -4.83 -8.71
C PHE A 74 10.01 -6.12 -7.90
N SER A 75 9.38 -7.25 -8.27
CA SER A 75 9.47 -8.52 -7.54
C SER A 75 10.91 -8.97 -7.28
N ASP A 76 11.72 -8.95 -8.35
CA ASP A 76 13.10 -9.47 -8.32
C ASP A 76 14.07 -8.51 -7.60
N GLN A 77 13.57 -7.36 -7.16
CA GLN A 77 14.35 -6.33 -6.49
C GLN A 77 14.15 -6.33 -4.96
N GLY A 78 13.37 -7.29 -4.44
CA GLY A 78 13.01 -7.41 -3.02
C GLY A 78 11.76 -6.62 -2.64
N VAL A 79 10.81 -6.46 -3.58
CA VAL A 79 9.50 -5.84 -3.31
C VAL A 79 8.43 -6.90 -3.42
N LYS A 80 7.68 -7.11 -2.32
CA LYS A 80 6.48 -7.95 -2.32
C LYS A 80 5.27 -7.05 -2.52
N ILE A 81 4.38 -7.39 -3.46
CA ILE A 81 3.06 -6.73 -3.59
C ILE A 81 2.00 -7.74 -3.15
N ILE A 82 1.02 -7.28 -2.38
CA ILE A 82 -0.16 -8.06 -1.97
C ILE A 82 -1.42 -7.23 -2.19
N LEU A 83 -2.51 -7.93 -2.50
CA LEU A 83 -3.85 -7.37 -2.61
C LEU A 83 -4.62 -7.71 -1.33
N VAL A 84 -5.40 -6.75 -0.82
CA VAL A 84 -6.24 -6.96 0.37
C VAL A 84 -7.67 -6.58 0.03
N ASN A 85 -8.62 -7.49 0.23
CA ASN A 85 -10.02 -7.29 -0.09
C ASN A 85 -10.91 -7.15 1.16
N PRO A 86 -11.38 -5.94 1.50
CA PRO A 86 -12.31 -5.74 2.61
C PRO A 86 -13.75 -6.18 2.34
N HIS A 87 -14.06 -6.54 1.09
CA HIS A 87 -15.40 -6.87 0.59
C HIS A 87 -15.55 -8.34 0.19
N TYR A 88 -14.49 -9.15 0.37
CA TYR A 88 -14.51 -10.57 0.04
C TYR A 88 -15.68 -11.29 0.71
N GLY A 89 -16.48 -12.01 -0.10
CA GLY A 89 -17.64 -12.77 0.37
C GLY A 89 -18.81 -11.95 0.94
N LEU A 90 -18.73 -10.62 0.93
CA LEU A 90 -19.78 -9.73 1.47
C LEU A 90 -20.70 -9.15 0.38
N GLU A 91 -20.28 -9.21 -0.88
CA GLU A 91 -21.03 -8.69 -2.02
C GLU A 91 -21.09 -9.73 -3.16
N GLU A 92 -22.13 -9.66 -4.00
CA GLU A 92 -22.17 -10.40 -5.27
C GLU A 92 -20.99 -9.95 -6.14
N GLY A 93 -20.24 -10.86 -6.76
CA GLY A 93 -19.00 -10.51 -7.47
C GLY A 93 -17.71 -10.75 -6.68
N GLU A 94 -17.81 -11.09 -5.39
CA GLU A 94 -16.67 -11.23 -4.47
C GLU A 94 -16.48 -12.66 -3.93
N SER A 95 -17.05 -13.68 -4.58
CA SER A 95 -16.84 -15.09 -4.21
C SER A 95 -15.43 -15.59 -4.53
N GLN A 96 -15.03 -16.71 -3.95
CA GLN A 96 -13.73 -17.31 -4.22
C GLN A 96 -13.55 -17.69 -5.70
N ASP A 97 -14.60 -18.22 -6.34
CA ASP A 97 -14.54 -18.63 -7.74
C ASP A 97 -14.35 -17.41 -8.66
N GLU A 98 -15.02 -16.30 -8.37
CA GLU A 98 -14.85 -15.04 -9.12
C GLU A 98 -13.44 -14.46 -8.95
N HIS A 99 -12.84 -14.58 -7.77
CA HIS A 99 -11.44 -14.21 -7.54
C HIS A 99 -10.48 -15.07 -8.34
N LYS A 100 -10.68 -16.39 -8.37
CA LYS A 100 -9.84 -17.31 -9.15
C LYS A 100 -9.98 -17.06 -10.65
N GLU A 101 -11.21 -16.85 -11.13
CA GLU A 101 -11.48 -16.53 -12.53
C GLU A 101 -10.81 -15.22 -12.93
N ARG A 102 -11.01 -14.14 -12.14
CA ARG A 102 -10.38 -12.85 -12.42
C ARG A 102 -8.86 -12.94 -12.40
N ALA A 103 -8.30 -13.62 -11.40
CA ALA A 103 -6.85 -13.76 -11.27
C ALA A 103 -6.25 -14.49 -12.47
N SER A 104 -6.89 -15.58 -12.91
CA SER A 104 -6.50 -16.30 -14.12
C SER A 104 -6.60 -15.42 -15.37
N ALA A 105 -7.73 -14.73 -15.56
CA ALA A 105 -7.99 -13.90 -16.74
C ALA A 105 -7.02 -12.70 -16.87
N LYS A 106 -6.51 -12.18 -15.75
CA LYS A 106 -5.61 -11.02 -15.71
C LYS A 106 -4.15 -11.37 -15.44
N GLY A 107 -3.83 -12.65 -15.23
CA GLY A 107 -2.48 -13.08 -14.84
C GLY A 107 -2.04 -12.48 -13.51
N ILE A 108 -2.96 -12.41 -12.54
CA ILE A 108 -2.65 -11.97 -11.17
C ILE A 108 -2.07 -13.18 -10.42
N GLU A 109 -0.76 -13.15 -10.21
CA GLU A 109 -0.01 -14.14 -9.42
C GLU A 109 0.31 -13.61 -8.00
N LEU A 110 -0.30 -12.48 -7.64
CA LEU A 110 -0.16 -11.84 -6.35
C LEU A 110 -1.04 -12.53 -5.31
N ALA A 111 -0.57 -12.58 -4.05
CA ALA A 111 -1.43 -12.99 -2.95
C ALA A 111 -2.62 -12.03 -2.84
N PHE A 112 -3.82 -12.59 -2.72
CA PHE A 112 -5.07 -11.84 -2.66
C PHE A 112 -5.77 -12.18 -1.34
N LEU A 113 -5.63 -11.31 -0.35
CA LEU A 113 -5.94 -11.59 1.04
C LEU A 113 -7.38 -11.22 1.38
N ASP A 114 -8.05 -12.12 2.11
CA ASP A 114 -9.36 -11.92 2.72
C ASP A 114 -9.25 -10.98 3.92
N ASP A 115 -9.81 -9.78 3.81
CA ASP A 115 -9.97 -8.84 4.93
C ASP A 115 -11.46 -8.52 5.16
N SER A 116 -12.34 -9.52 5.01
CA SER A 116 -13.79 -9.38 5.24
C SER A 116 -14.13 -8.80 6.63
N GLN A 117 -13.30 -9.07 7.64
CA GLN A 117 -13.40 -8.52 9.00
C GLN A 117 -12.82 -7.10 9.16
N LYS A 118 -12.22 -6.57 8.09
CA LYS A 118 -11.66 -5.21 7.96
C LYS A 118 -10.60 -4.91 9.02
N GLU A 119 -9.87 -5.93 9.47
CA GLU A 119 -8.82 -5.79 10.47
C GLU A 119 -7.64 -5.01 9.90
N VAL A 120 -7.14 -5.45 8.75
CA VAL A 120 -6.01 -4.82 8.08
C VAL A 120 -6.43 -3.46 7.52
N THR A 121 -7.63 -3.35 6.98
CA THR A 121 -8.23 -2.07 6.55
C THR A 121 -8.25 -1.03 7.67
N ARG A 122 -8.68 -1.41 8.88
CA ARG A 122 -8.65 -0.54 10.06
C ARG A 122 -7.22 -0.22 10.50
N MET A 123 -6.36 -1.22 10.58
CA MET A 123 -4.95 -1.07 10.96
C MET A 123 -4.23 -0.02 10.11
N PHE A 124 -4.43 -0.07 8.79
CA PHE A 124 -3.84 0.88 7.85
C PHE A 124 -4.64 2.17 7.68
N SER A 125 -5.83 2.27 8.29
CA SER A 125 -6.77 3.38 8.08
C SER A 125 -7.00 3.64 6.59
N ALA A 126 -7.17 2.57 5.82
CA ALA A 126 -7.47 2.63 4.40
C ALA A 126 -8.92 3.09 4.22
N THR A 127 -9.16 3.91 3.20
CA THR A 127 -10.48 4.54 2.97
C THR A 127 -10.96 4.39 1.54
N LYS A 128 -10.07 4.07 0.60
CA LYS A 128 -10.36 4.02 -0.83
C LYS A 128 -9.99 2.69 -1.47
N LEU A 129 -10.67 2.40 -2.59
CA LEU A 129 -10.38 1.28 -3.47
C LEU A 129 -10.14 1.80 -4.90
N PRO A 130 -8.92 1.66 -5.47
CA PRO A 130 -7.73 1.16 -4.81
C PRO A 130 -7.02 2.23 -3.95
N GLU A 131 -6.33 1.78 -2.90
CA GLU A 131 -5.38 2.57 -2.10
C GLU A 131 -4.13 1.73 -1.87
N ALA A 132 -2.95 2.30 -2.12
CA ALA A 132 -1.67 1.63 -1.90
C ALA A 132 -1.00 2.15 -0.63
N VAL A 133 -0.48 1.24 0.19
CA VAL A 133 0.38 1.52 1.33
C VAL A 133 1.67 0.73 1.18
N VAL A 134 2.82 1.37 1.38
CA VAL A 134 4.12 0.70 1.37
C VAL A 134 4.67 0.70 2.77
N VAL A 135 5.04 -0.50 3.23
CA VAL A 135 5.75 -0.71 4.49
C VAL A 135 7.16 -1.23 4.23
N THR A 136 8.10 -0.86 5.09
CA THR A 136 9.47 -1.36 5.05
C THR A 136 9.85 -1.92 6.41
N PRO A 137 10.64 -3.00 6.47
CA PRO A 137 11.18 -3.46 7.75
C PRO A 137 12.13 -2.42 8.34
N SER A 138 12.15 -2.34 9.66
CA SER A 138 13.03 -1.51 10.47
C SER A 138 13.51 -2.31 11.69
N GLN A 139 14.43 -1.75 12.47
CA GLN A 139 14.95 -2.41 13.68
C GLN A 139 13.86 -2.82 14.67
N THR A 140 12.72 -2.13 14.65
CA THR A 140 11.63 -2.34 15.59
C THR A 140 10.41 -3.00 14.92
N GLY A 141 10.49 -3.48 13.68
CA GLY A 141 9.36 -4.04 12.93
C GLY A 141 9.01 -3.20 11.71
N PHE A 142 7.79 -3.32 11.17
CA PHE A 142 7.40 -2.63 9.94
C PHE A 142 6.95 -1.19 10.19
N SER A 143 7.18 -0.32 9.20
CA SER A 143 6.70 1.06 9.23
C SER A 143 6.23 1.52 7.87
N ILE A 144 5.17 2.35 7.85
CA ILE A 144 4.63 2.96 6.64
C ILE A 144 5.58 4.04 6.14
N VAL A 145 5.99 3.93 4.88
CA VAL A 145 6.85 4.91 4.19
C VAL A 145 6.17 5.59 3.02
N TYR A 146 5.08 5.03 2.51
CA TYR A 146 4.23 5.64 1.50
C TYR A 146 2.76 5.26 1.71
N ARG A 147 1.83 6.18 1.45
CA ARG A 147 0.41 5.85 1.31
C ARG A 147 -0.32 6.73 0.28
N GLY A 148 -1.24 6.16 -0.49
CA GLY A 148 -2.13 6.94 -1.35
C GLY A 148 -2.46 6.27 -2.68
N ALA A 149 -2.55 7.09 -3.72
CA ALA A 149 -2.84 6.65 -5.07
C ALA A 149 -1.69 5.82 -5.68
N ILE A 150 -2.00 5.01 -6.68
CA ILE A 150 -0.98 4.31 -7.49
C ILE A 150 -0.34 5.30 -8.47
N ASP A 151 -1.17 6.06 -9.19
CA ASP A 151 -0.78 7.15 -10.07
C ASP A 151 -1.85 8.27 -10.07
N ASN A 152 -1.68 9.31 -10.89
CA ASN A 152 -2.59 10.44 -10.95
C ASN A 152 -3.70 10.33 -12.02
N ASN A 153 -3.81 9.22 -12.75
CA ASN A 153 -4.84 9.05 -13.77
C ASN A 153 -5.47 7.64 -13.73
N PRO A 154 -6.55 7.44 -12.97
CA PRO A 154 -7.22 6.15 -12.91
C PRO A 154 -7.84 5.73 -14.25
N GLN A 155 -8.32 6.68 -15.07
CA GLN A 155 -9.12 6.37 -16.25
C GLN A 155 -8.28 5.93 -17.46
N VAL A 156 -7.13 6.58 -17.68
CA VAL A 156 -6.30 6.35 -18.86
C VAL A 156 -4.85 6.22 -18.43
N ALA A 157 -4.35 4.98 -18.44
CA ALA A 157 -3.00 4.65 -17.99
C ALA A 157 -1.90 5.42 -18.77
N SER A 158 -2.07 5.61 -20.08
CA SER A 158 -1.12 6.38 -20.91
C SER A 158 -1.04 7.87 -20.54
N ASN A 159 -2.05 8.39 -19.85
CA ASN A 159 -2.14 9.78 -19.43
C ASN A 159 -1.69 9.98 -17.97
N ALA A 160 -1.23 8.91 -17.31
CA ALA A 160 -0.64 8.99 -15.97
C ALA A 160 0.81 9.52 -16.07
N ASN A 161 0.99 10.80 -15.80
CA ASN A 161 2.32 11.44 -15.81
C ASN A 161 2.97 11.54 -14.43
N MET A 162 2.22 11.25 -13.35
CA MET A 162 2.76 11.10 -12.00
C MET A 162 2.47 9.69 -11.49
N LYS A 163 3.50 8.84 -11.52
CA LYS A 163 3.43 7.44 -11.07
C LYS A 163 3.88 7.30 -9.61
N TYR A 164 3.02 7.71 -8.68
CA TYR A 164 3.40 7.86 -7.28
C TYR A 164 3.99 6.60 -6.64
N LEU A 165 3.34 5.44 -6.83
CA LEU A 165 3.80 4.18 -6.25
C LEU A 165 5.13 3.72 -6.87
N GLU A 166 5.27 3.80 -8.20
CA GLU A 166 6.52 3.48 -8.91
C GLU A 166 7.68 4.36 -8.41
N ASN A 167 7.43 5.66 -8.25
CA ASN A 167 8.41 6.62 -7.74
C ASN A 167 8.78 6.33 -6.28
N ALA A 168 7.81 5.99 -5.43
CA ALA A 168 8.05 5.63 -4.03
C ALA A 168 8.90 4.36 -3.92
N LEU A 169 8.58 3.31 -4.67
CA LEU A 169 9.36 2.07 -4.70
C LEU A 169 10.77 2.31 -5.22
N THR A 170 10.91 3.10 -6.28
CA THR A 170 12.23 3.50 -6.80
C THR A 170 13.04 4.25 -5.76
N ALA A 171 12.44 5.17 -4.99
CA ALA A 171 13.13 5.88 -3.91
C ALA A 171 13.60 4.91 -2.83
N ILE A 172 12.73 4.01 -2.36
CA ILE A 172 13.03 3.02 -1.32
C ILE A 172 14.17 2.09 -1.74
N LEU A 173 14.14 1.57 -2.98
CA LEU A 173 15.21 0.72 -3.51
C LEU A 173 16.56 1.46 -3.60
N ASN A 174 16.53 2.78 -3.77
CA ASN A 174 17.71 3.65 -3.74
C ASN A 174 18.03 4.18 -2.32
N ARG A 175 17.44 3.59 -1.27
CA ARG A 175 17.64 3.99 0.15
C ARG A 175 17.30 5.47 0.41
N ARG A 176 16.30 5.99 -0.30
CA ARG A 176 15.75 7.34 -0.12
C ARG A 176 14.31 7.27 0.38
N ASN A 177 13.88 8.29 1.11
CA ASN A 177 12.49 8.44 1.48
C ASN A 177 11.65 8.81 0.24
N PRO A 178 10.45 8.22 0.07
CA PRO A 178 9.49 8.67 -0.93
C PRO A 178 9.18 10.17 -0.79
N SER A 179 9.13 10.87 -1.91
CA SER A 179 8.74 12.28 -1.98
C SER A 179 7.81 12.49 -3.19
N PRO A 180 6.51 12.75 -2.97
CA PRO A 180 5.86 12.82 -1.66
C PRO A 180 5.74 11.44 -0.99
N ALA A 181 5.70 11.41 0.34
CA ALA A 181 5.42 10.21 1.12
C ALA A 181 3.93 9.88 1.20
N SER A 182 3.06 10.78 0.72
CA SER A 182 1.64 10.50 0.59
C SER A 182 1.03 11.18 -0.63
N SER A 183 -0.04 10.60 -1.13
CA SER A 183 -0.88 11.20 -2.16
C SER A 183 -2.35 10.93 -1.87
N ARG A 184 -3.26 11.68 -2.49
CA ARG A 184 -4.70 11.48 -2.30
C ARG A 184 -5.18 10.32 -3.18
N PRO A 185 -5.62 9.18 -2.61
CA PRO A 185 -6.20 8.10 -3.40
C PRO A 185 -7.52 8.54 -4.04
N VAL A 186 -7.77 8.03 -5.25
CA VAL A 186 -9.00 8.29 -6.02
C VAL A 186 -9.63 6.94 -6.34
N GLY A 187 -10.84 6.72 -5.81
CA GLY A 187 -11.49 5.43 -5.89
C GLY A 187 -12.82 5.38 -5.17
N CYS A 188 -13.42 4.18 -5.17
CA CYS A 188 -14.61 3.86 -4.38
C CYS A 188 -14.30 4.06 -2.89
N ASN A 189 -15.29 4.45 -2.08
CA ASN A 189 -15.14 4.38 -0.63
C ASN A 189 -15.15 2.92 -0.20
N ILE A 190 -14.30 2.57 0.78
CA ILE A 190 -14.43 1.29 1.46
C ILE A 190 -15.70 1.33 2.31
N LYS A 191 -16.67 0.46 2.01
CA LYS A 191 -17.80 0.18 2.89
C LYS A 191 -17.28 -0.50 4.14
N MET A 192 -17.57 0.08 5.32
CA MET A 192 -17.06 -0.39 6.61
C MET A 192 -18.05 -1.29 7.36
N ASP A 193 -19.29 -1.31 6.93
CA ASP A 193 -20.31 -2.23 7.43
C ASP A 193 -19.98 -3.69 7.06
N LEU A 194 -20.42 -4.59 7.93
CA LEU A 194 -20.26 -6.04 7.81
C LEU A 194 -21.60 -6.72 7.44
N ARG A 195 -22.57 -5.95 6.94
CA ARG A 195 -23.95 -6.39 6.71
C ARG A 195 -24.19 -6.75 5.26
#